data_AF-A0A8S3I569-F1
#
_entry.id   AF-A0A8S3I569-F1
#
_cell.length_a   1.000
_cell.length_b   1.000
_cell.length_c   1.000
_cell.angle_alpha   90.00
_cell.angle_beta   90.00
_cell.angle_gamma   90.00
#
_symmetry.space_group_name_H-M   'P 1'
#
loop_
_entity.id
_entity.type
_entity.pdbx_description
1 polymer ?
#
loop_
_entity_poly.entity_id
_entity_poly.type
_entity_poly.pdbx_seq_one_letter_code
_entity_poly.pdbx_strand_id
1 'polypeptide(L)'
;HFSNVNLNVALKRPILFSDWRAGHYASIEEDDLRQYIHERLKIYYEEEVGIQLVLFNQVIDQVLRIDRVFRQPQGHLLLIGLSGTGKATLCRFVAWLNQINFVQLKVHNKYTAADFDDDLRHLLRRSGCKGDKIVFLLDESNVMDSSFLERMNTLLANGEVPGLFEGDEYSALLTLCKEGAQKQGLMLDSNDELYKWFTIQVMRNLHVVFTMNPSANGLRDRASTSPALFNRCVLDWLGDWSLDAYYHVASELTQKIAMEK
;
A
#
# COMPACT_ATOMS: atom_id res chain seq x y z
N HIS A 1 26.32 -11.73 -22.38
CA HIS A 1 25.61 -12.35 -23.51
C HIS A 1 24.89 -13.58 -22.99
N PHE A 2 23.56 -13.62 -22.98
CA PHE A 2 22.81 -14.80 -22.52
C PHE A 2 22.62 -15.77 -23.70
N SER A 3 23.58 -16.68 -23.91
CA SER A 3 23.64 -17.56 -25.10
C SER A 3 22.48 -18.55 -25.22
N ASN A 4 21.79 -18.85 -24.12
CA ASN A 4 20.73 -19.87 -24.07
C ASN A 4 19.32 -19.27 -23.98
N VAL A 5 19.15 -17.96 -24.23
CA VAL A 5 17.87 -17.26 -24.09
C VAL A 5 17.45 -16.69 -25.44
N ASN A 6 16.24 -17.04 -25.87
CA ASN A 6 15.60 -16.38 -27.01
C ASN A 6 15.06 -15.01 -26.54
N LEU A 7 15.78 -13.93 -26.86
CA LEU A 7 15.43 -12.58 -26.45
C LEU A 7 14.07 -12.12 -26.99
N ASN A 8 13.63 -12.60 -28.16
CA ASN A 8 12.33 -12.22 -28.72
C ASN A 8 11.17 -12.79 -27.90
N VAL A 9 11.37 -13.95 -27.29
CA VAL A 9 10.39 -14.55 -26.37
C VAL A 9 10.50 -13.89 -25.00
N ALA A 10 11.72 -13.72 -24.49
CA ALA A 10 11.95 -13.18 -23.15
C ALA A 10 11.55 -11.71 -22.98
N LEU A 11 11.60 -10.91 -24.05
CA LEU A 11 11.27 -9.48 -24.04
C LEU A 11 9.93 -9.16 -24.72
N LYS A 12 9.14 -10.18 -25.08
CA LYS A 12 7.81 -10.00 -25.67
C LYS A 12 6.94 -9.21 -24.68
N ARG A 13 6.33 -8.12 -25.16
CA ARG A 13 5.42 -7.28 -24.38
C ARG A 13 3.97 -7.74 -24.58
N PRO A 14 3.08 -7.56 -23.57
CA PRO A 14 3.39 -7.07 -22.22
C PRO A 14 4.11 -8.14 -21.36
N ILE A 15 4.86 -7.71 -20.35
CA ILE A 15 5.54 -8.61 -19.40
C ILE A 15 4.78 -8.54 -18.08
N LEU A 16 3.89 -9.49 -17.86
CA LEU A 16 2.96 -9.51 -16.72
C LEU A 16 3.18 -10.78 -15.91
N PHE A 17 3.24 -10.64 -14.58
CA PHE A 17 3.44 -11.75 -13.65
C PHE A 17 2.51 -11.61 -12.44
N SER A 18 1.89 -12.72 -12.05
CA SER A 18 1.00 -12.81 -10.89
C SER A 18 0.90 -14.27 -10.42
N ASP A 19 0.39 -14.48 -9.21
CA ASP A 19 0.02 -15.81 -8.68
C ASP A 19 -1.50 -16.03 -8.59
N TRP A 20 -2.31 -15.03 -8.95
CA TRP A 20 -3.77 -15.07 -8.75
C TRP A 20 -4.48 -16.21 -9.49
N ARG A 21 -3.88 -16.73 -10.58
CA ARG A 21 -4.42 -17.88 -11.34
C ARG A 21 -3.64 -19.17 -11.11
N ALA A 22 -2.31 -19.11 -11.17
CA ALA A 22 -1.45 -20.29 -11.19
C ALA A 22 -1.13 -20.87 -9.79
N GLY A 23 -1.54 -20.20 -8.71
CA GLY A 23 -1.22 -20.59 -7.33
C GLY A 23 0.26 -20.42 -6.95
N HIS A 24 1.09 -19.98 -7.89
CA HIS A 24 2.49 -19.60 -7.73
C HIS A 24 2.80 -18.44 -8.67
N TYR A 25 3.81 -17.63 -8.34
CA TYR A 25 4.15 -16.44 -9.12
C TYR A 25 4.72 -16.81 -10.49
N ALA A 26 3.97 -16.56 -11.55
CA ALA A 26 4.30 -16.94 -12.91
C ALA A 26 3.82 -15.88 -13.93
N SER A 27 4.26 -16.01 -15.17
CA SER A 27 3.78 -15.14 -16.25
C SER A 27 2.31 -15.40 -16.53
N ILE A 28 1.56 -14.35 -16.85
CA ILE A 28 0.13 -14.42 -17.17
C ILE A 28 -0.16 -13.64 -18.45
N GLU A 29 -1.02 -14.20 -19.30
CA GLU A 29 -1.48 -13.52 -20.51
C GLU A 29 -2.41 -12.35 -20.16
N GLU A 30 -2.38 -11.29 -20.98
CA GLU A 30 -3.11 -10.04 -20.71
C GLU A 30 -4.62 -10.25 -20.61
N ASP A 31 -5.19 -11.04 -21.52
CA ASP A 31 -6.64 -11.31 -21.56
C ASP A 31 -7.12 -12.08 -20.32
N ASP A 32 -6.37 -13.09 -19.90
CA ASP A 32 -6.67 -13.88 -18.70
C ASP A 32 -6.62 -13.04 -17.42
N LEU A 33 -5.60 -12.16 -17.34
CA LEU A 33 -5.46 -11.22 -16.23
C LEU A 33 -6.58 -10.19 -16.23
N ARG A 34 -6.90 -9.61 -17.39
CA ARG A 34 -7.99 -8.65 -17.55
C ARG A 34 -9.32 -9.26 -17.13
N GLN A 35 -9.63 -10.47 -17.59
CA GLN A 35 -10.83 -11.20 -17.20
C GLN A 35 -10.87 -11.42 -15.69
N TYR A 36 -9.76 -11.88 -15.09
CA TYR A 36 -9.67 -12.08 -13.65
C TYR A 36 -9.96 -10.79 -12.86
N ILE A 37 -9.29 -9.68 -13.19
CA ILE A 37 -9.50 -8.42 -12.47
C ILE A 37 -10.94 -7.93 -12.65
N HIS A 38 -11.52 -8.09 -13.84
CA HIS A 38 -12.91 -7.71 -14.10
C HIS A 38 -13.91 -8.54 -13.26
N GLU A 39 -13.71 -9.86 -13.15
CA GLU A 39 -14.49 -10.74 -12.26
C GLU A 39 -14.36 -10.30 -10.80
N ARG A 40 -13.16 -9.98 -10.34
CA ARG A 40 -12.92 -9.49 -8.97
C ARG A 40 -13.52 -8.11 -8.71
N LEU A 41 -13.51 -7.21 -9.69
CA LEU A 41 -14.13 -5.89 -9.56
C LEU A 41 -15.64 -5.96 -9.39
N LYS A 42 -16.32 -6.92 -10.03
CA LYS A 42 -17.77 -7.13 -9.82
C LYS A 42 -18.08 -7.42 -8.35
N ILE A 43 -17.35 -8.35 -7.76
CA ILE A 43 -17.48 -8.70 -6.33
C ILE A 43 -17.12 -7.49 -5.47
N TYR A 44 -16.02 -6.80 -5.80
CA TYR A 44 -15.61 -5.59 -5.08
C TYR A 44 -16.70 -4.52 -5.06
N TYR A 45 -17.44 -4.30 -6.16
CA TYR A 45 -18.52 -3.31 -6.21
C TYR A 45 -19.76 -3.71 -5.42
N GLU A 46 -19.97 -4.99 -5.16
CA GLU A 46 -21.04 -5.48 -4.29
C GLU A 46 -20.70 -5.26 -2.81
N GLU A 47 -19.42 -5.40 -2.44
CA GLU A 47 -18.94 -5.22 -1.07
C GLU A 47 -18.63 -3.76 -0.72
N GLU A 48 -18.02 -3.01 -1.64
CA GLU A 48 -17.54 -1.63 -1.46
C GLU A 48 -18.35 -0.65 -2.31
N VAL A 49 -19.35 -0.04 -1.70
CA VAL A 49 -20.31 0.86 -2.38
C VAL A 49 -19.65 2.21 -2.73
N GLY A 50 -19.95 2.70 -3.94
CA GLY A 50 -19.62 4.08 -4.35
C GLY A 50 -18.24 4.26 -4.97
N ILE A 51 -17.53 3.18 -5.27
CA ILE A 51 -16.25 3.21 -5.97
C ILE A 51 -16.42 2.57 -7.34
N GLN A 52 -16.10 3.31 -8.41
CA GLN A 52 -16.07 2.78 -9.77
C GLN A 52 -14.65 2.90 -10.33
N LEU A 53 -14.05 1.77 -10.67
CA LEU A 53 -12.76 1.67 -11.35
C LEU A 53 -12.98 1.26 -12.80
N VAL A 54 -12.50 2.08 -13.74
CA VAL A 54 -12.48 1.72 -15.16
C VAL A 54 -11.17 0.98 -15.43
N LEU A 55 -11.27 -0.18 -16.07
CA LEU A 55 -10.14 -1.06 -16.28
C LEU A 55 -9.53 -0.86 -17.67
N PHE A 56 -8.27 -0.42 -17.70
CA PHE A 56 -7.46 -0.25 -18.91
C PHE A 56 -6.02 -0.69 -18.64
N ASN A 57 -5.19 -0.79 -19.68
CA ASN A 57 -3.88 -1.46 -19.59
C ASN A 57 -2.94 -0.89 -18.52
N GLN A 58 -2.93 0.44 -18.36
CA GLN A 58 -2.10 1.07 -17.33
C GLN A 58 -2.59 0.72 -15.91
N VAL A 59 -3.91 0.62 -15.70
CA VAL A 59 -4.48 0.18 -14.41
C VAL A 59 -4.10 -1.25 -14.12
N ILE A 60 -4.17 -2.15 -15.10
CA ILE A 60 -3.79 -3.56 -14.93
C ILE A 60 -2.33 -3.67 -14.47
N ASP A 61 -1.42 -2.95 -15.13
CA ASP A 61 0.00 -2.91 -14.76
C ASP A 61 0.19 -2.32 -13.34
N GLN A 62 -0.48 -1.21 -13.01
CA GLN A 62 -0.40 -0.60 -11.68
C GLN A 62 -0.91 -1.52 -10.57
N VAL A 63 -2.02 -2.22 -10.79
CA VAL A 63 -2.56 -3.18 -9.80
C VAL A 63 -1.53 -4.27 -9.52
N LEU A 64 -0.86 -4.83 -10.55
CA LEU A 64 0.22 -5.81 -10.35
C LEU A 64 1.44 -5.24 -9.61
N ARG A 65 1.82 -3.98 -9.89
CA ARG A 65 2.94 -3.33 -9.21
C ARG A 65 2.65 -3.11 -7.72
N ILE A 66 1.49 -2.56 -7.39
CA ILE A 66 1.05 -2.34 -6.01
C ILE A 66 0.99 -3.68 -5.26
N ASP A 67 0.39 -4.67 -5.91
CA ASP A 67 0.25 -6.01 -5.35
C ASP A 67 1.61 -6.65 -5.04
N ARG A 68 2.58 -6.53 -5.96
CA ARG A 68 3.96 -6.97 -5.73
C ARG A 68 4.60 -6.30 -4.50
N VAL A 69 4.32 -5.02 -4.26
CA VAL A 69 4.83 -4.31 -3.08
C VAL A 69 4.19 -4.85 -1.80
N PHE A 70 2.87 -5.07 -1.78
CA PHE A 70 2.17 -5.60 -0.60
C PHE A 70 2.52 -7.05 -0.26
N ARG A 71 3.12 -7.80 -1.18
CA ARG A 71 3.64 -9.15 -0.89
C ARG A 71 5.00 -9.14 -0.19
N GLN A 72 5.74 -8.04 -0.26
CA GLN A 72 7.08 -7.95 0.32
C GLN A 72 6.99 -7.50 1.79
N PRO A 73 7.72 -8.14 2.72
CA PRO A 73 7.89 -7.59 4.06
C PRO A 73 8.58 -6.23 3.96
N GLN A 74 8.17 -5.26 4.78
CA GLN A 74 8.57 -3.85 4.66
C GLN A 74 8.28 -3.24 3.27
N GLY A 75 7.28 -3.78 2.57
CA GLY A 75 6.81 -3.24 1.30
C GLY A 75 6.04 -1.95 1.50
N HIS A 76 6.75 -0.83 1.59
CA HIS A 76 6.16 0.52 1.61
C HIS A 76 6.13 1.11 0.19
N LEU A 77 5.18 2.00 -0.07
CA LEU A 77 4.89 2.50 -1.41
C LEU A 77 4.78 4.02 -1.39
N LEU A 78 5.34 4.67 -2.41
CA LEU A 78 5.17 6.08 -2.69
C LEU A 78 4.56 6.22 -4.09
N LEU A 79 3.27 6.56 -4.16
CA LEU A 79 2.54 6.77 -5.40
C LEU A 79 2.53 8.23 -5.79
N ILE A 80 3.08 8.52 -6.97
CA ILE A 80 3.14 9.87 -7.52
C ILE A 80 2.29 9.94 -8.79
N GLY A 81 1.28 10.81 -8.79
CA GLY A 81 0.39 11.02 -9.94
C GLY A 81 -0.55 12.18 -9.69
N LEU A 82 -1.21 12.69 -10.72
CA LEU A 82 -2.13 13.81 -10.55
C LEU A 82 -3.33 13.45 -9.66
N SER A 83 -3.97 14.44 -9.04
CA SER A 83 -5.22 14.25 -8.33
C SER A 83 -6.28 13.67 -9.26
N GLY A 84 -7.07 12.70 -8.78
CA GLY A 84 -8.10 12.03 -9.58
C GLY A 84 -7.62 10.81 -10.40
N THR A 85 -6.33 10.53 -10.46
CA THR A 85 -5.78 9.36 -11.19
C THR A 85 -6.07 8.00 -10.53
N GLY A 86 -6.75 7.98 -9.38
CA GLY A 86 -7.17 6.75 -8.71
C GLY A 86 -6.15 6.14 -7.72
N LYS A 87 -5.06 6.84 -7.36
CA LYS A 87 -3.99 6.36 -6.45
C LYS A 87 -4.52 5.59 -5.22
N ALA A 88 -5.32 6.24 -4.39
CA ALA A 88 -5.87 5.64 -3.17
C ALA A 88 -6.86 4.51 -3.48
N THR A 89 -7.66 4.67 -4.53
CA THR A 89 -8.67 3.70 -4.96
C THR A 89 -8.02 2.39 -5.43
N LEU A 90 -6.94 2.46 -6.20
CA LEU A 90 -6.17 1.30 -6.65
C LEU A 90 -5.53 0.57 -5.47
N CYS A 91 -4.91 1.30 -4.53
CA CYS A 91 -4.38 0.68 -3.31
C CYS A 91 -5.46 0.00 -2.49
N ARG A 92 -6.64 0.62 -2.35
CA ARG A 92 -7.77 0.01 -1.63
C ARG A 92 -8.25 -1.27 -2.30
N PHE A 93 -8.39 -1.25 -3.62
CA PHE A 93 -8.76 -2.44 -4.39
C PHE A 93 -7.73 -3.57 -4.25
N VAL A 94 -6.43 -3.27 -4.33
CA VAL A 94 -5.37 -4.27 -4.17
C VAL A 94 -5.27 -4.78 -2.73
N ALA A 95 -5.49 -3.92 -1.73
CA ALA A 95 -5.58 -4.33 -0.33
C ALA A 95 -6.75 -5.30 -0.14
N TRP A 96 -7.92 -4.97 -0.69
CA TRP A 96 -9.10 -5.84 -0.67
C TRP A 96 -8.85 -7.19 -1.37
N LEU A 97 -8.21 -7.18 -2.55
CA LEU A 97 -7.84 -8.41 -3.27
C LEU A 97 -6.99 -9.36 -2.42
N ASN A 98 -6.09 -8.79 -1.61
CA ASN A 98 -5.18 -9.53 -0.74
C ASN A 98 -5.71 -9.74 0.68
N GLN A 99 -6.96 -9.37 0.96
CA GLN A 99 -7.58 -9.43 2.30
C GLN A 99 -6.76 -8.66 3.36
N ILE A 100 -6.19 -7.54 2.96
CA ILE A 100 -5.41 -6.64 3.81
C ILE A 100 -6.32 -5.51 4.26
N ASN A 101 -6.30 -5.18 5.55
CA ASN A 101 -7.10 -4.08 6.08
C ASN A 101 -6.59 -2.76 5.53
N PHE A 102 -7.47 -2.00 4.87
CA PHE A 102 -7.13 -0.67 4.37
C PHE A 102 -7.51 0.40 5.39
N VAL A 103 -6.53 1.16 5.86
CA VAL A 103 -6.73 2.29 6.77
C VAL A 103 -6.20 3.56 6.11
N GLN A 104 -7.05 4.57 5.98
CA GLN A 104 -6.65 5.88 5.47
C GLN A 104 -6.67 6.89 6.61
N LEU A 105 -5.59 7.67 6.73
CA LEU A 105 -5.51 8.75 7.69
C LEU A 105 -6.56 9.82 7.37
N LYS A 106 -7.38 10.18 8.37
CA LYS A 106 -8.41 11.22 8.23
C LYS A 106 -8.07 12.39 9.15
N VAL A 107 -7.42 13.40 8.58
CA VAL A 107 -7.07 14.62 9.29
C VAL A 107 -8.23 15.61 9.23
N HIS A 108 -8.55 16.22 10.38
CA HIS A 108 -9.49 17.34 10.50
C HIS A 108 -8.78 18.59 11.05
N ASN A 109 -9.40 19.77 10.99
CA ASN A 109 -8.77 21.04 11.36
C ASN A 109 -8.19 21.11 12.79
N LYS A 110 -8.67 20.27 13.71
CA LYS A 110 -8.18 20.20 15.11
C LYS A 110 -7.26 18.99 15.37
N TYR A 111 -6.80 18.33 14.32
CA TYR A 111 -6.01 17.11 14.46
C TYR A 111 -4.60 17.49 14.89
N THR A 112 -4.11 16.84 15.94
CA THR A 112 -2.85 17.17 16.60
C THR A 112 -1.83 16.06 16.42
N ALA A 113 -0.57 16.34 16.75
CA ALA A 113 0.48 15.32 16.77
C ALA A 113 0.17 14.20 17.79
N ALA A 114 -0.56 14.50 18.88
CA ALA A 114 -0.97 13.50 19.86
C ALA A 114 -2.03 12.54 19.29
N ASP A 115 -3.00 13.06 18.52
CA ASP A 115 -3.99 12.22 17.82
C ASP A 115 -3.30 11.27 16.82
N PHE A 116 -2.26 11.76 16.16
CA PHE A 116 -1.43 10.94 15.27
C PHE A 116 -0.67 9.84 16.00
N ASP A 117 -0.10 10.16 17.17
CA ASP A 117 0.54 9.15 18.00
C ASP A 117 -0.46 8.07 18.44
N ASP A 118 -1.70 8.44 18.77
CA ASP A 118 -2.75 7.48 19.11
C ASP A 118 -3.15 6.59 17.91
N ASP A 119 -3.30 7.18 16.72
CA ASP A 119 -3.56 6.43 15.49
C ASP A 119 -2.41 5.44 15.19
N LEU A 120 -1.15 5.88 15.35
CA LEU A 120 0.01 5.01 15.19
C LEU A 120 0.05 3.90 16.25
N ARG A 121 -0.19 4.20 17.53
CA ARG A 121 -0.27 3.18 18.59
C ARG A 121 -1.33 2.12 18.25
N HIS A 122 -2.50 2.56 17.79
CA HIS A 122 -3.59 1.66 17.41
C HIS A 122 -3.19 0.76 16.24
N LEU A 123 -2.63 1.34 15.17
CA LEU A 123 -2.17 0.61 13.98
C LEU A 123 -1.09 -0.40 14.34
N LEU A 124 -0.09 0.01 15.10
CA LEU A 124 1.04 -0.82 15.50
C LEU A 124 0.61 -1.98 16.42
N ARG A 125 -0.33 -1.75 17.35
CA ARG A 125 -0.90 -2.83 18.18
C ARG A 125 -1.64 -3.86 17.33
N ARG A 126 -2.40 -3.42 16.32
CA ARG A 126 -3.11 -4.33 15.42
C ARG A 126 -2.15 -5.15 14.57
N SER A 127 -1.17 -4.51 13.93
CA SER A 127 -0.21 -5.21 13.07
C SER A 127 0.79 -6.06 13.86
N GLY A 128 1.31 -5.52 14.96
CA GLY A 128 2.38 -6.12 15.75
C GLY A 128 1.92 -7.14 16.78
N CYS A 129 0.77 -6.94 17.44
CA CYS A 129 0.29 -7.86 18.49
C CYS A 129 -0.77 -8.85 17.97
N LYS A 130 -1.70 -8.39 17.12
CA LYS A 130 -2.82 -9.21 16.62
C LYS A 130 -2.52 -9.92 15.30
N GLY A 131 -1.50 -9.47 14.58
CA GLY A 131 -1.13 -10.03 13.28
C GLY A 131 -2.00 -9.54 12.12
N ASP A 132 -2.75 -8.46 12.31
CA ASP A 132 -3.57 -7.87 11.25
C ASP A 132 -2.63 -7.36 10.15
N LYS A 133 -2.80 -7.83 8.91
CA LYS A 133 -2.20 -7.16 7.75
C LYS A 133 -2.91 -5.83 7.52
N ILE A 134 -2.14 -4.75 7.38
CA ILE A 134 -2.66 -3.39 7.24
C ILE A 134 -1.92 -2.65 6.13
N VAL A 135 -2.69 -2.00 5.26
CA VAL A 135 -2.22 -0.92 4.37
C VAL A 135 -2.64 0.40 5.01
N PHE A 136 -1.68 1.20 5.43
CA PHE A 136 -1.89 2.53 5.98
C PHE A 136 -1.59 3.58 4.91
N LEU A 137 -2.64 4.26 4.41
CA LEU A 137 -2.54 5.27 3.36
C LEU A 137 -2.52 6.68 3.98
N LEU A 138 -1.50 7.46 3.60
CA LEU A 138 -1.33 8.85 3.96
C LEU A 138 -1.29 9.70 2.69
N ASP A 139 -2.17 10.69 2.60
CA ASP A 139 -2.14 11.65 1.52
C ASP A 139 -1.16 12.79 1.84
N GLU A 140 -0.56 13.39 0.81
CA GLU A 140 0.33 14.54 0.98
C GLU A 140 -0.32 15.70 1.73
N SER A 141 -1.64 15.84 1.62
CA SER A 141 -2.43 16.84 2.33
C SER A 141 -2.55 16.57 3.84
N ASN A 142 -2.24 15.34 4.28
CA ASN A 142 -2.26 14.96 5.69
C ASN A 142 -0.93 15.21 6.41
N VAL A 143 0.13 15.58 5.68
CA VAL A 143 1.44 15.86 6.28
C VAL A 143 1.38 17.21 7.00
N MET A 144 1.33 17.17 8.33
CA MET A 144 1.07 18.35 9.16
C MET A 144 2.32 19.15 9.48
N ASP A 145 3.40 18.49 9.88
CA ASP A 145 4.62 19.14 10.37
C ASP A 145 5.86 18.22 10.21
N SER A 146 7.02 18.73 10.62
CA SER A 146 8.27 17.96 10.59
C SER A 146 8.27 16.78 11.58
N SER A 147 7.56 16.91 12.71
CA SER A 147 7.52 15.86 13.74
C SER A 147 6.82 14.59 13.22
N PHE A 148 5.76 14.77 12.43
CA PHE A 148 5.09 13.69 11.71
C PHE A 148 6.04 12.93 10.79
N LEU A 149 6.82 13.65 9.97
CA LEU A 149 7.75 13.04 9.02
C LEU A 149 8.86 12.27 9.74
N GLU A 150 9.34 12.74 10.88
CA GLU A 150 10.35 12.06 11.69
C GLU A 150 9.82 10.72 12.24
N ARG A 151 8.59 10.70 12.76
CA ARG A 151 7.92 9.47 13.21
C ARG A 151 7.73 8.48 12.07
N MET A 152 7.32 8.95 10.89
CA MET A 152 7.21 8.09 9.72
C MET A 152 8.56 7.57 9.25
N ASN A 153 9.61 8.40 9.26
CA ASN A 153 10.95 7.98 8.85
C ASN A 153 11.49 6.86 9.76
N THR A 154 11.31 6.97 11.07
CA THR A 154 11.71 5.93 12.03
C THR A 154 10.87 4.66 11.86
N LEU A 155 9.55 4.79 11.67
CA LEU A 155 8.65 3.66 11.41
C LEU A 155 9.02 2.90 10.13
N LEU A 156 9.27 3.60 9.03
CA LEU A 156 9.64 2.99 7.74
C LEU A 156 11.02 2.33 7.78
N ALA A 157 11.94 2.87 8.58
CA ALA A 157 13.29 2.33 8.69
C ALA A 157 13.34 1.10 9.62
N ASN A 158 12.68 1.19 10.77
CA ASN A 158 12.90 0.29 11.90
C ASN A 158 11.64 -0.47 12.33
N GLY A 159 10.47 -0.23 11.72
CA GLY A 159 9.22 -0.85 12.15
C GLY A 159 8.74 -0.38 13.53
N GLU A 160 9.28 0.71 14.05
CA GLU A 160 8.97 1.26 15.37
C GLU A 160 9.18 2.77 15.40
N VAL A 161 8.53 3.42 16.38
CA VAL A 161 8.69 4.85 16.65
C VAL A 161 9.18 5.02 18.09
N PRO A 162 10.42 5.46 18.31
CA PRO A 162 10.95 5.68 19.66
C PRO A 162 10.08 6.67 20.46
N GLY A 163 9.85 6.38 21.74
CA GLY A 163 9.03 7.21 22.63
C GLY A 163 7.52 7.18 22.36
N LEU A 164 7.05 6.36 21.40
CA LEU A 164 5.62 6.22 21.13
C LEU A 164 4.90 5.44 22.23
N PHE A 165 5.53 4.39 22.74
CA PHE A 165 5.04 3.57 23.85
C PHE A 165 5.93 3.77 25.07
N GLU A 166 5.40 4.39 26.12
CA GLU A 166 6.12 4.67 27.37
C GLU A 166 5.25 4.33 28.59
N GLY A 167 5.88 4.10 29.74
CA GLY A 167 5.20 3.84 31.02
C GLY A 167 4.15 2.73 30.94
N ASP A 168 2.90 3.07 31.28
CA ASP A 168 1.79 2.13 31.31
C ASP A 168 1.43 1.60 29.91
N GLU A 169 1.55 2.44 28.86
CA GLU A 169 1.27 2.05 27.48
C GLU A 169 2.26 0.99 26.97
N TYR A 170 3.52 1.07 27.39
CA TYR A 170 4.55 0.08 27.08
C TYR A 170 4.29 -1.24 27.81
N SER A 171 3.93 -1.19 29.09
CA SER A 171 3.59 -2.38 29.88
C SER A 171 2.35 -3.11 29.31
N ALA A 172 1.34 -2.35 28.89
CA ALA A 172 0.16 -2.87 28.21
C ALA A 172 0.52 -3.49 26.84
N LEU A 173 1.41 -2.85 26.08
CA LEU A 173 1.91 -3.39 24.81
C LEU A 173 2.57 -4.75 25.01
N LEU A 174 3.51 -4.87 25.95
CA LEU A 174 4.23 -6.12 26.20
C LEU A 174 3.31 -7.27 26.62
N THR A 175 2.26 -6.96 27.38
CA THR A 175 1.23 -7.95 27.74
C THR A 175 0.54 -8.50 26.49
N LEU A 176 0.11 -7.61 25.58
CA LEU A 176 -0.49 -8.01 24.31
C LEU A 176 0.49 -8.77 23.40
N CYS A 177 1.77 -8.38 23.39
CA CYS A 177 2.80 -9.07 22.63
C CYS A 177 3.01 -10.49 23.16
N LYS A 178 2.98 -10.69 24.48
CA LYS A 178 3.12 -12.02 25.10
C LYS A 178 1.97 -12.93 24.69
N GLU A 179 0.73 -12.43 24.72
CA GLU A 179 -0.44 -13.17 24.25
C GLU A 179 -0.34 -13.51 22.75
N GLY A 180 0.10 -12.55 21.92
CA GLY A 180 0.29 -12.74 20.48
C GLY A 180 1.37 -13.78 20.16
N ALA A 181 2.50 -13.73 20.85
CA ALA A 181 3.60 -14.68 20.71
C ALA A 181 3.17 -16.09 21.13
N GLN A 182 2.46 -16.23 22.25
CA GLN A 182 1.93 -17.51 22.72
C GLN A 182 0.92 -18.13 21.73
N LYS A 183 0.07 -17.32 21.09
CA LYS A 183 -0.82 -17.80 20.02
C LYS A 183 -0.07 -18.35 18.81
N GLN A 184 1.17 -17.89 18.56
CA GLN A 184 2.06 -18.42 17.53
C GLN A 184 2.94 -19.58 18.04
N GLY A 185 2.74 -20.04 19.28
CA GLY A 185 3.50 -21.13 19.89
C GLY A 185 4.90 -20.72 20.38
N LEU A 186 5.18 -19.41 20.47
CA LEU A 186 6.45 -18.89 20.96
C LEU A 186 6.36 -18.59 22.46
N MET A 187 7.34 -19.06 23.23
CA MET A 187 7.50 -18.70 24.64
C MET A 187 8.62 -17.68 24.75
N LEU A 188 8.22 -16.41 24.92
CA LEU A 188 9.13 -15.28 25.09
C LEU A 188 8.98 -14.76 26.52
N ASP A 189 10.08 -14.74 27.28
CA ASP A 189 10.07 -14.44 28.71
C ASP A 189 10.63 -13.07 29.04
N SER A 190 11.49 -12.50 28.18
CA SER A 190 12.06 -11.17 28.38
C SER A 190 11.29 -10.08 27.61
N ASN A 191 11.23 -8.89 28.20
CA ASN A 191 10.61 -7.73 27.58
C ASN A 191 11.29 -7.36 26.24
N ASP A 192 12.61 -7.49 26.18
CA ASP A 192 13.38 -7.19 24.97
C ASP A 192 13.07 -8.16 23.82
N GLU A 193 12.89 -9.45 24.11
CA GLU A 193 12.48 -10.44 23.09
C GLU A 193 11.06 -10.20 22.62
N LEU A 194 10.14 -9.89 23.53
CA LEU A 194 8.75 -9.56 23.20
C LEU A 194 8.68 -8.32 22.30
N TYR A 195 9.47 -7.30 22.60
CA TYR A 195 9.49 -6.07 21.83
C TYR A 195 10.16 -6.27 20.45
N LYS A 196 11.27 -7.04 20.37
CA LYS A 196 11.86 -7.43 19.08
C LYS A 196 10.89 -8.25 18.22
N TRP A 197 10.17 -9.20 18.82
CA TRP A 197 9.14 -9.97 18.14
C TRP A 197 8.06 -9.05 17.59
N PHE A 198 7.57 -8.11 18.40
CA PHE A 198 6.58 -7.11 17.99
C PHE A 198 7.05 -6.29 16.78
N THR A 199 8.27 -5.77 16.81
CA THR A 199 8.83 -4.99 15.69
C THR A 199 8.90 -5.83 14.41
N ILE A 200 9.29 -7.11 14.49
CA ILE A 200 9.26 -8.04 13.35
C ILE A 200 7.85 -8.25 12.82
N GLN A 201 6.85 -8.39 13.70
CA GLN A 201 5.45 -8.50 13.29
C GLN A 201 4.97 -7.24 12.58
N VAL A 202 5.30 -6.05 13.09
CA VAL A 202 4.98 -4.78 12.44
C VAL A 202 5.59 -4.72 11.04
N MET A 203 6.89 -5.00 10.90
CA MET A 203 7.58 -5.01 9.61
C MET A 203 6.97 -5.99 8.59
N ARG A 204 6.41 -7.11 9.06
CA ARG A 204 5.77 -8.11 8.21
C ARG A 204 4.37 -7.72 7.77
N ASN A 205 3.61 -7.07 8.65
CA ASN A 205 2.17 -6.93 8.49
C ASN A 205 1.75 -5.49 8.10
N LEU A 206 2.60 -4.49 8.32
CA LEU A 206 2.29 -3.09 8.02
C LEU A 206 2.93 -2.66 6.70
N HIS A 207 2.08 -2.24 5.77
CA HIS A 207 2.45 -1.55 4.54
C HIS A 207 2.04 -0.09 4.67
N VAL A 208 2.96 0.81 4.35
CA VAL A 208 2.70 2.25 4.43
C VAL A 208 2.70 2.77 3.01
N VAL A 209 1.65 3.51 2.65
CA VAL A 209 1.47 4.06 1.31
C VAL A 209 1.35 5.58 1.41
N PHE A 210 2.25 6.30 0.75
CA PHE A 210 2.16 7.74 0.57
C PHE A 210 1.60 8.05 -0.81
N THR A 211 0.64 8.98 -0.89
CA THR A 211 0.18 9.53 -2.16
C THR A 211 0.62 10.98 -2.30
N MET A 212 1.23 11.31 -3.44
CA MET A 212 1.73 12.65 -3.72
C MET A 212 1.35 13.09 -5.13
N ASN A 213 1.22 14.41 -5.32
CA ASN A 213 1.07 15.00 -6.63
C ASN A 213 2.45 15.39 -7.20
N PRO A 214 2.67 15.22 -8.51
CA PRO A 214 3.91 15.63 -9.15
C PRO A 214 3.98 17.16 -9.18
N SER A 215 4.75 17.75 -8.28
CA SER A 215 5.10 19.17 -8.33
C SER A 215 6.59 19.31 -8.66
N ALA A 216 6.92 20.22 -9.59
CA ALA A 216 8.28 20.38 -10.11
C ALA A 216 9.31 20.74 -9.01
N ASN A 217 8.89 21.47 -7.97
CA ASN A 217 9.75 21.87 -6.85
C ASN A 217 9.52 21.03 -5.59
N GLY A 218 8.27 20.63 -5.31
CA GLY A 218 7.91 19.96 -4.06
C GLY A 218 8.48 18.54 -3.93
N LEU A 219 8.68 17.81 -5.03
CA LEU A 219 9.26 16.46 -4.96
C LEU A 219 10.74 16.50 -4.54
N ARG A 220 11.51 17.45 -5.09
CA ARG A 220 12.95 17.60 -4.79
C ARG A 220 13.15 18.07 -3.35
N ASP A 221 12.37 19.05 -2.92
CA ASP A 221 12.44 19.57 -1.55
C ASP A 221 12.06 18.49 -0.54
N ARG A 222 11.04 17.68 -0.83
CA ARG A 222 10.61 16.54 0.02
C ARG A 222 11.60 15.38 0.02
N ALA A 223 12.27 15.11 -1.11
CA ALA A 223 13.36 14.13 -1.16
C ALA A 223 14.54 14.53 -0.29
N SER A 224 14.79 15.84 -0.16
CA SER A 224 15.86 16.36 0.70
C SER A 224 15.49 16.35 2.18
N THR A 225 14.21 16.60 2.52
CA THR A 225 13.72 16.65 3.91
C THR A 225 13.38 15.29 4.50
N SER A 226 13.04 14.30 3.66
CA SER A 226 12.66 12.96 4.12
C SER A 226 13.33 11.84 3.29
N PRO A 227 14.64 11.60 3.47
CA PRO A 227 15.36 10.58 2.71
C PRO A 227 14.79 9.17 2.89
N ALA A 228 14.25 8.84 4.07
CA ALA A 228 13.68 7.51 4.32
C ALA A 228 12.44 7.22 3.47
N LEU A 229 11.61 8.22 3.14
CA LEU A 229 10.48 8.06 2.22
C LEU A 229 10.94 7.57 0.84
N PHE A 230 12.08 8.05 0.35
CA PHE A 230 12.60 7.67 -0.96
C PHE A 230 13.49 6.42 -0.93
N ASN A 231 14.12 6.14 0.21
CA ASN A 231 15.03 5.01 0.36
C ASN A 231 14.33 3.72 0.85
N ARG A 232 13.15 3.82 1.48
CA ARG A 232 12.42 2.68 2.06
C ARG A 232 11.10 2.39 1.37
N CYS A 233 10.54 3.33 0.62
CA CYS A 233 9.36 3.07 -0.21
C CYS A 233 9.77 2.73 -1.64
N VAL A 234 9.02 1.82 -2.25
CA VAL A 234 9.01 1.64 -3.69
C VAL A 234 8.32 2.86 -4.29
N LEU A 235 9.03 3.60 -5.14
CA LEU A 235 8.45 4.73 -5.86
C LEU A 235 7.77 4.22 -7.14
N ASP A 236 6.46 4.44 -7.24
CA ASP A 236 5.70 4.16 -8.46
C ASP A 236 5.09 5.45 -9.01
N TRP A 237 5.42 5.74 -10.26
CA TRP A 237 5.01 6.95 -10.95
C TRP A 237 3.84 6.65 -11.88
N LEU A 238 2.64 7.03 -11.46
CA LEU A 238 1.44 6.93 -12.28
C LEU A 238 1.37 8.06 -13.31
N GLY A 239 1.88 9.25 -12.96
CA GLY A 239 1.82 10.43 -13.81
C GLY A 239 0.39 10.93 -14.05
N ASP A 240 0.10 11.25 -15.31
CA ASP A 240 -1.24 11.54 -15.82
C ASP A 240 -1.72 10.37 -16.68
N TRP A 241 -3.03 10.28 -16.89
CA TRP A 241 -3.60 9.29 -17.80
C TRP A 241 -3.15 9.54 -19.23
N SER A 242 -2.86 8.45 -19.95
CA SER A 242 -2.62 8.54 -21.40
C SER A 242 -3.91 8.90 -22.15
N LEU A 243 -3.77 9.39 -23.38
CA LEU A 243 -4.91 9.62 -24.27
C LEU A 243 -5.75 8.33 -24.47
N ASP A 244 -5.09 7.17 -24.55
CA ASP A 244 -5.76 5.87 -24.64
C ASP A 244 -6.57 5.56 -23.38
N ALA A 245 -6.02 5.86 -22.20
CA ALA A 245 -6.74 5.72 -20.94
C ALA A 245 -7.98 6.62 -20.89
N TYR A 246 -7.86 7.89 -21.29
CA TYR A 246 -9.01 8.79 -21.40
C TYR A 246 -10.06 8.27 -22.38
N TYR A 247 -9.64 7.75 -23.55
CA TYR A 247 -10.55 7.17 -24.53
C TYR A 247 -11.31 5.95 -23.96
N HIS A 248 -10.61 5.04 -23.28
CA HIS A 248 -11.23 3.88 -22.65
C HIS A 248 -12.24 4.26 -21.57
N VAL A 249 -11.87 5.20 -20.69
CA VAL A 249 -12.76 5.74 -19.66
C VAL A 249 -14.01 6.36 -20.29
N ALA A 250 -13.84 7.22 -21.30
CA ALA A 250 -14.94 7.85 -22.00
C ALA A 250 -15.85 6.81 -22.70
N SER A 251 -15.26 5.81 -23.36
CA SER A 251 -16.01 4.74 -24.04
C SER A 251 -16.83 3.93 -23.05
N GLU A 252 -16.26 3.52 -21.91
CA GLU A 252 -16.97 2.70 -20.92
C GLU A 252 -18.10 3.50 -20.21
N LEU A 253 -17.88 4.79 -19.96
CA LEU A 253 -18.92 5.66 -19.39
C LEU A 253 -20.05 5.94 -20.37
N THR A 254 -19.73 6.13 -21.65
CA THR A 254 -20.73 6.45 -22.68
C THR A 254 -21.48 5.23 -23.20
N GLN A 255 -20.94 4.01 -23.11
CA GLN A 255 -21.67 2.77 -23.45
C GLN A 255 -22.94 2.58 -22.62
N LYS A 256 -22.99 3.12 -21.39
CA LYS A 256 -24.16 3.06 -20.51
C LYS A 256 -25.24 4.08 -20.88
N ILE A 257 -24.93 5.03 -21.76
CA ILE A 257 -25.85 6.08 -22.22
C ILE A 257 -26.36 5.64 -23.58
N ALA A 258 -27.67 5.47 -23.72
CA ALA A 258 -28.28 5.29 -25.04
C ALA A 258 -28.03 6.58 -25.84
N MET A 259 -27.09 6.53 -26.79
CA MET A 259 -26.91 7.65 -27.71
C MET A 259 -28.11 7.67 -28.65
N GLU A 260 -29.00 8.65 -28.47
CA GLU A 260 -30.03 8.96 -29.46
C GLU A 260 -29.34 9.29 -30.79
N LYS A 261 -29.76 8.61 -31.85
CA LYS A 261 -29.24 8.78 -33.21
C LYS A 261 -29.69 10.10 -33.83
#